data_AF-A0A2R5EN26-F1
#
_entry.id   AF-A0A2R5EN26-F1
#
_cell.length_a   1.000
_cell.length_b   1.000
_cell.length_c   1.000
_cell.angle_alpha   90.00
_cell.angle_beta   90.00
_cell.angle_gamma   90.00
#
_symmetry.space_group_name_H-M   'P 1'
#
loop_
_entity.id
_entity.type
_entity.pdbx_description
1 polymer ?
#
loop_
_entity_poly.entity_id
_entity_poly.type
_entity_poly.pdbx_seq_one_letter_code
_entity_poly.pdbx_strand_id
1 'polypeptide(L)'
;MNFVKEQVLVTEVQSNLVELEGLIANQMDDNWSEPNLVTTELGDVLNGILLGMTTGKQLGTLSKSDKEILEHLYSKLIQYPNDELYSFAELTEQDKQNFEDLREALREVGLGLNITISANMASFMSQAEAINNKIKSPLY
;
A
#
# COMPACT_ATOMS: atom_id res chain seq x y z
N MET A 1 6.52 -6.69 24.60
CA MET A 1 5.47 -6.26 23.64
C MET A 1 5.31 -4.77 23.83
N ASN A 2 5.71 -3.96 22.86
CA ASN A 2 5.69 -2.49 22.99
C ASN A 2 4.69 -1.94 21.99
N PHE A 3 3.44 -1.86 22.44
CA PHE A 3 2.23 -1.53 21.67
C PHE A 3 2.41 -0.30 20.75
N VAL A 4 3.10 0.73 21.24
CA VAL A 4 3.35 1.99 20.52
C VAL A 4 4.20 1.78 19.25
N LYS A 5 5.07 0.76 19.23
CA LYS A 5 6.01 0.52 18.12
C LYS A 5 5.39 -0.28 16.96
N GLU A 6 4.50 -1.21 17.28
CA GLU A 6 3.73 -1.98 16.28
C GLU A 6 2.65 -1.12 15.61
N GLN A 7 2.17 -0.11 16.34
CA GLN A 7 1.13 0.81 15.86
C GLN A 7 1.56 1.65 14.66
N VAL A 8 2.85 1.97 14.50
CA VAL A 8 3.33 2.75 13.34
C VAL A 8 3.09 1.99 12.03
N LEU A 9 3.51 0.73 11.94
CA LEU A 9 3.34 -0.05 10.70
C LEU A 9 1.87 -0.30 10.38
N VAL A 10 1.08 -0.60 11.40
CA VAL A 10 -0.36 -0.79 11.23
C VAL A 10 -1.02 0.53 10.80
N THR A 11 -0.72 1.64 11.45
CA THR A 11 -1.43 2.91 11.20
C THR A 11 -0.97 3.54 9.89
N GLU A 12 0.33 3.61 9.64
CA GLU A 12 0.93 4.32 8.51
C GLU A 12 0.99 3.50 7.22
N VAL A 13 0.83 2.16 7.29
CA VAL A 13 0.89 1.32 6.08
C VAL A 13 -0.44 0.63 5.82
N GLN A 14 -1.00 -0.07 6.81
CA GLN A 14 -2.25 -0.79 6.60
C GLN A 14 -3.39 0.19 6.31
N SER A 15 -3.51 1.30 7.06
CA SER A 15 -4.57 2.29 6.82
C SER A 15 -4.42 2.94 5.44
N ASN A 16 -3.21 3.30 5.04
CA ASN A 16 -2.97 3.93 3.72
C ASN A 16 -3.26 2.94 2.57
N LEU A 17 -2.96 1.65 2.74
CA LEU A 17 -3.36 0.62 1.75
C LEU A 17 -4.88 0.47 1.66
N VAL A 18 -5.59 0.62 2.78
CA VAL A 18 -7.06 0.60 2.84
C VAL A 18 -7.65 1.87 2.20
N GLU A 19 -7.06 3.03 2.46
CA GLU A 19 -7.46 4.30 1.85
C GLU A 19 -7.20 4.28 0.34
N LEU A 20 -6.04 3.77 -0.10
CA LEU A 20 -5.71 3.59 -1.52
C LEU A 20 -6.76 2.72 -2.23
N GLU A 21 -7.18 1.60 -1.62
CA GLU A 21 -8.27 0.78 -2.16
C GLU A 21 -9.56 1.58 -2.35
N GLY A 22 -9.90 2.40 -1.35
CA GLY A 22 -11.08 3.26 -1.36
C GLY A 22 -11.02 4.36 -2.41
N LEU A 23 -9.88 5.03 -2.55
CA LEU A 23 -9.67 6.09 -3.54
C LEU A 23 -9.70 5.53 -4.96
N ILE A 24 -9.10 4.36 -5.21
CA ILE A 24 -9.23 3.71 -6.52
C ILE A 24 -10.70 3.41 -6.83
N ALA A 25 -11.45 2.87 -5.87
CA ALA A 25 -12.88 2.61 -6.05
C ALA A 25 -13.67 3.88 -6.38
N ASN A 26 -13.41 4.95 -5.64
CA ASN A 26 -14.05 6.25 -5.84
C ASN A 26 -13.74 6.82 -7.23
N GLN A 27 -12.47 6.75 -7.66
CA GLN A 27 -12.05 7.25 -8.96
C GLN A 27 -12.59 6.41 -10.11
N MET A 28 -12.73 5.09 -9.96
CA MET A 28 -13.42 4.25 -10.94
C MET A 28 -14.87 4.72 -11.14
N ASP A 29 -15.59 4.96 -10.03
CA ASP A 29 -17.00 5.39 -10.07
C ASP A 29 -17.16 6.81 -10.67
N ASP A 30 -16.16 7.68 -10.49
CA ASP A 30 -16.16 9.06 -11.02
C ASP A 30 -15.34 9.23 -12.33
N ASN A 31 -15.10 8.15 -13.06
CA ASN A 31 -14.39 8.12 -14.35
C ASN A 31 -13.00 8.79 -14.31
N TRP A 32 -12.26 8.62 -13.21
CA TRP A 32 -10.91 9.13 -13.00
C TRP A 32 -10.83 10.65 -13.19
N SER A 33 -11.76 11.38 -12.57
CA SER A 33 -11.83 12.85 -12.61
C SER A 33 -10.67 13.53 -11.85
N GLU A 34 -10.19 12.89 -10.79
CA GLU A 34 -9.12 13.36 -9.89
C GLU A 34 -8.10 12.23 -9.64
N PRO A 35 -7.41 11.73 -10.69
CA PRO A 35 -6.53 10.57 -10.60
C PRO A 35 -5.33 10.81 -9.67
N ASN A 36 -4.98 12.07 -9.44
CA ASN A 36 -3.90 12.48 -8.56
C ASN A 36 -4.15 12.13 -7.08
N LEU A 37 -5.41 11.93 -6.67
CA LEU A 37 -5.70 11.44 -5.32
C LEU A 37 -5.13 10.02 -5.11
N VAL A 38 -5.22 9.17 -6.13
CA VAL A 38 -4.68 7.79 -6.09
C VAL A 38 -3.15 7.80 -6.08
N THR A 39 -2.53 8.65 -6.90
CA THR A 39 -1.06 8.73 -7.01
C THR A 39 -0.42 9.39 -5.79
N THR A 40 -1.10 10.37 -5.17
CA THR A 40 -0.70 10.94 -3.88
C THR A 40 -0.78 9.88 -2.77
N GLU A 41 -1.91 9.16 -2.64
CA GLU A 41 -2.07 8.14 -1.60
C GLU A 41 -1.08 6.98 -1.76
N LEU A 42 -0.79 6.56 -3.00
CA LEU A 42 0.27 5.58 -3.25
C LEU A 42 1.64 6.09 -2.74
N GLY A 43 1.93 7.37 -2.90
CA GLY A 43 3.11 8.01 -2.31
C GLY A 43 3.14 7.88 -0.78
N ASP A 44 2.00 8.10 -0.12
CA ASP A 44 1.87 7.95 1.32
C ASP A 44 2.03 6.48 1.78
N VAL A 45 1.53 5.51 1.02
CA VAL A 45 1.81 4.07 1.24
C VAL A 45 3.32 3.79 1.17
N LEU A 46 3.99 4.27 0.12
CA LEU A 46 5.43 4.05 -0.07
C LEU A 46 6.26 4.67 1.06
N ASN A 47 5.91 5.90 1.46
CA ASN A 47 6.54 6.60 2.58
C ASN A 47 6.30 5.86 3.91
N GLY A 48 5.08 5.39 4.15
CA GLY A 48 4.72 4.59 5.32
C GLY A 48 5.54 3.31 5.42
N ILE A 49 5.70 2.58 4.29
CA ILE A 49 6.52 1.35 4.25
C ILE A 49 7.98 1.69 4.60
N LEU A 50 8.55 2.73 4.00
CA LEU A 50 9.94 3.15 4.25
C LEU A 50 10.15 3.57 5.71
N LEU A 51 9.22 4.35 6.28
CA LEU A 51 9.25 4.77 7.67
C LEU A 51 9.14 3.57 8.61
N GLY A 52 8.24 2.64 8.31
CA GLY A 52 8.01 1.42 9.07
C GLY A 52 9.24 0.50 9.09
N MET A 53 9.91 0.33 7.94
CA MET A 53 11.17 -0.42 7.85
C MET A 53 12.29 0.26 8.64
N THR A 54 12.43 1.57 8.52
CA THR A 54 13.49 2.36 9.18
C THR A 54 13.32 2.34 10.70
N THR A 55 12.11 2.67 11.17
CA THR A 55 11.76 2.70 12.59
C THR A 55 11.79 1.29 13.19
N GLY A 56 11.23 0.30 12.50
CA GLY A 56 11.22 -1.09 12.94
C GLY A 56 12.63 -1.68 13.11
N LYS A 57 13.56 -1.32 12.20
CA LYS A 57 14.98 -1.67 12.31
C LYS A 57 15.65 -0.98 13.49
N GLN A 58 15.48 0.33 13.65
CA GLN A 58 16.09 1.10 14.74
C GLN A 58 15.62 0.63 16.13
N LEU A 59 14.36 0.25 16.22
CA LEU A 59 13.73 -0.16 17.48
C LEU A 59 13.83 -1.66 17.78
N GLY A 60 14.37 -2.46 16.84
CA GLY A 60 14.50 -3.91 16.95
C GLY A 60 13.16 -4.66 16.99
N THR A 61 12.11 -4.07 16.41
CA THR A 61 10.74 -4.65 16.42
C THR A 61 10.36 -5.32 15.12
N LEU A 62 11.11 -5.09 14.05
CA LEU A 62 10.89 -5.72 12.75
C LEU A 62 11.77 -6.97 12.64
N SER A 63 11.15 -8.13 12.44
CA SER A 63 11.91 -9.35 12.17
C SER A 63 12.55 -9.28 10.77
N LYS A 64 13.48 -10.20 10.48
CA LYS A 64 14.09 -10.27 9.16
C LYS A 64 13.06 -10.60 8.07
N SER A 65 12.12 -11.52 8.33
CA SER A 65 11.09 -11.85 7.33
C SER A 65 10.10 -10.72 7.12
N ASP A 66 9.67 -10.02 8.19
CA ASP A 66 8.77 -8.86 8.05
C ASP A 66 9.43 -7.77 7.20
N LYS A 67 10.73 -7.55 7.39
CA LYS A 67 11.50 -6.63 6.56
C LYS A 67 11.53 -7.06 5.10
N GLU A 68 11.78 -8.33 4.81
CA GLU A 68 11.78 -8.86 3.43
C GLU A 68 10.40 -8.73 2.78
N ILE A 69 9.31 -8.98 3.52
CA ILE A 69 7.92 -8.79 3.06
C ILE A 69 7.68 -7.32 2.67
N LEU A 70 8.08 -6.38 3.53
CA LEU A 70 7.91 -4.94 3.27
C LEU A 70 8.80 -4.45 2.12
N GLU A 71 10.04 -4.94 2.02
CA GLU A 71 10.94 -4.61 0.91
C GLU A 71 10.37 -5.09 -0.43
N HIS A 72 9.79 -6.29 -0.48
CA HIS A 72 9.10 -6.79 -1.66
C HIS A 72 7.87 -5.95 -2.00
N LEU A 73 7.05 -5.60 -1.00
CA LEU A 73 5.86 -4.79 -1.21
C LEU A 73 6.21 -3.43 -1.79
N TYR A 74 7.17 -2.75 -1.19
CA TYR A 74 7.70 -1.48 -1.68
C TYR A 74 8.20 -1.61 -3.13
N SER A 75 8.99 -2.64 -3.43
CA SER A 75 9.56 -2.84 -4.77
C SER A 75 8.52 -3.07 -5.87
N LYS A 76 7.35 -3.59 -5.52
CA LYS A 76 6.23 -3.78 -6.44
C LYS A 76 5.42 -2.49 -6.59
N LEU A 77 5.07 -1.86 -5.47
CA LEU A 77 4.24 -0.66 -5.47
C LEU A 77 4.94 0.55 -6.10
N ILE A 78 6.26 0.69 -5.98
CA ILE A 78 7.01 1.80 -6.59
C ILE A 78 6.99 1.78 -8.13
N GLN A 79 6.56 0.68 -8.75
CA GLN A 79 6.41 0.60 -10.21
C GLN A 79 5.16 1.31 -10.73
N TYR A 80 4.19 1.58 -9.86
CA TYR A 80 2.99 2.34 -10.21
C TYR A 80 3.31 3.84 -10.28
N PRO A 81 2.68 4.60 -11.18
CA PRO A 81 2.84 6.06 -11.20
C PRO A 81 2.42 6.67 -9.85
N ASN A 82 3.28 7.49 -9.27
CA ASN A 82 3.02 8.22 -8.04
C ASN A 82 3.52 9.66 -8.20
N ASP A 83 2.97 10.57 -7.41
CA ASP A 83 3.32 11.98 -7.51
C ASP A 83 4.74 12.24 -7.00
N GLU A 84 5.45 13.14 -7.68
CA GLU A 84 6.73 13.67 -7.23
C GLU A 84 6.54 15.02 -6.54
N LEU A 85 7.56 15.46 -5.78
CA LEU A 85 7.51 16.66 -4.93
C LEU A 85 6.95 17.93 -5.61
N TYR A 86 7.11 18.05 -6.94
CA TYR A 86 6.63 19.19 -7.72
C TYR A 86 5.96 18.79 -9.04
N SER A 87 5.50 17.55 -9.17
CA SER A 87 4.86 17.05 -10.40
C SER A 87 3.83 15.99 -10.09
N PHE A 88 2.64 16.15 -10.67
CA PHE A 88 1.62 15.11 -10.67
C PHE A 88 1.94 14.08 -11.75
N ALA A 89 1.73 12.81 -11.44
CA ALA A 89 1.82 11.75 -12.44
C ALA A 89 0.58 11.79 -13.34
N GLU A 90 0.78 11.82 -14.65
CA GLU A 90 -0.30 11.62 -15.61
C GLU A 90 -0.56 10.11 -15.77
N LEU A 91 -1.80 9.68 -15.54
CA LEU A 91 -2.20 8.28 -15.69
C LEU A 91 -2.66 7.98 -17.12
N THR A 92 -2.02 7.00 -17.75
CA THR A 92 -2.54 6.37 -18.97
C THR A 92 -3.70 5.43 -18.64
N GLU A 93 -4.45 5.00 -19.66
CA GLU A 93 -5.49 3.98 -19.47
C GLU A 93 -4.92 2.64 -18.95
N GLN A 94 -3.67 2.31 -19.31
CA GLN A 94 -3.01 1.13 -18.79
C GLN A 94 -2.67 1.27 -17.30
N ASP A 95 -2.26 2.47 -16.86
CA ASP A 95 -2.00 2.74 -15.45
C ASP A 95 -3.28 2.62 -14.61
N LYS A 96 -4.38 3.17 -15.11
CA LYS A 96 -5.70 3.03 -14.48
C LYS A 96 -6.07 1.56 -14.33
N GLN A 97 -5.94 0.75 -15.39
CA GLN A 97 -6.20 -0.69 -15.32
C GLN A 97 -5.27 -1.38 -14.30
N ASN A 98 -3.99 -1.00 -14.24
CA ASN A 98 -3.06 -1.56 -13.26
C ASN A 98 -3.51 -1.23 -11.82
N PHE A 99 -4.01 -0.01 -11.56
CA PHE A 99 -4.58 0.37 -10.27
C PHE A 99 -5.88 -0.38 -9.95
N GLU A 100 -6.74 -0.61 -10.94
CA GLU A 100 -7.95 -1.43 -10.76
C GLU A 100 -7.59 -2.86 -10.36
N ASP A 101 -6.60 -3.48 -11.03
CA ASP A 101 -6.05 -4.79 -10.65
C ASP A 101 -5.46 -4.77 -9.22
N LEU A 102 -4.77 -3.69 -8.83
CA LEU A 102 -4.25 -3.51 -7.47
C LEU A 102 -5.37 -3.47 -6.43
N ARG A 103 -6.45 -2.73 -6.72
CA ARG A 103 -7.63 -2.64 -5.86
C ARG A 103 -8.26 -4.01 -5.65
N GLU A 104 -8.42 -4.80 -6.70
CA GLU A 104 -8.93 -6.17 -6.57
C GLU A 104 -8.05 -7.01 -5.66
N ALA A 105 -6.72 -6.97 -5.86
CA ALA A 105 -5.77 -7.70 -5.03
C ALA A 105 -5.82 -7.25 -3.55
N LEU A 106 -5.95 -5.96 -3.27
CA LEU A 106 -6.10 -5.39 -1.93
C LEU A 106 -7.36 -5.94 -1.22
N ARG A 107 -8.51 -5.88 -1.90
CA ARG A 107 -9.78 -6.39 -1.34
C ARG A 107 -9.72 -7.89 -1.06
N GLU A 108 -9.14 -8.68 -1.96
CA GLU A 108 -9.03 -10.13 -1.81
C GLU A 108 -8.21 -10.56 -0.59
N VAL A 109 -7.23 -9.76 -0.17
CA VAL A 109 -6.43 -10.02 1.04
C VAL A 109 -7.00 -9.33 2.29
N GLY A 110 -8.17 -8.69 2.18
CA GLY A 110 -8.83 -8.01 3.29
C GLY A 110 -8.25 -6.64 3.65
N LEU A 111 -7.56 -5.99 2.72
CA LEU A 111 -7.15 -4.58 2.80
C LEU A 111 -8.13 -3.75 1.97
N GLY A 112 -9.20 -3.28 2.60
CA GLY A 112 -10.19 -2.46 1.89
C GLY A 112 -11.24 -1.88 2.81
N LEU A 113 -11.84 -0.78 2.36
CA LEU A 113 -12.87 -0.07 3.11
C LEU A 113 -14.03 -1.02 3.43
N ASN A 114 -14.46 -1.00 4.69
CA ASN A 114 -15.51 -1.86 5.25
C ASN A 114 -15.19 -3.38 5.25
N ILE A 115 -13.96 -3.81 4.95
CA ILE A 115 -13.52 -5.22 4.99
C ILE A 115 -12.44 -5.46 6.04
N THR A 116 -11.57 -4.48 6.30
CA THR A 116 -10.45 -4.66 7.23
C THR A 116 -10.94 -4.74 8.68
N ILE A 117 -10.89 -5.93 9.27
CA ILE A 117 -11.48 -6.24 10.59
C ILE A 117 -10.46 -6.14 11.75
N SER A 118 -9.14 -6.26 11.49
CA SER A 118 -8.14 -6.21 12.56
C SER A 118 -6.82 -5.56 12.14
N ALA A 119 -6.35 -4.67 13.00
CA ALA A 119 -5.17 -3.84 12.80
C ALA A 119 -4.03 -4.28 13.74
N ASN A 120 -3.70 -5.58 13.72
CA ASN A 120 -2.53 -6.07 14.45
C ASN A 120 -1.41 -6.44 13.47
N MET A 121 -0.18 -6.32 13.94
CA MET A 121 1.03 -6.50 13.14
C MET A 121 1.08 -7.87 12.44
N ALA A 122 0.72 -8.95 13.13
CA ALA A 122 0.75 -10.30 12.55
C ALA A 122 -0.26 -10.47 11.41
N SER A 123 -1.49 -9.97 11.62
CA SER A 123 -2.52 -9.92 10.58
C SER A 123 -2.02 -9.10 9.39
N PHE A 124 -1.49 -7.91 9.65
CA PHE A 124 -0.99 -7.03 8.60
C PHE A 124 0.15 -7.67 7.78
N MET A 125 1.14 -8.29 8.44
CA MET A 125 2.23 -8.94 7.73
C MET A 125 1.76 -10.12 6.87
N SER A 126 0.76 -10.87 7.34
CA SER A 126 0.13 -11.92 6.52
C SER A 126 -0.58 -11.35 5.29
N GLN A 127 -1.26 -10.21 5.41
CA GLN A 127 -1.89 -9.52 4.29
C GLN A 127 -0.85 -8.96 3.31
N ALA A 128 0.22 -8.35 3.82
CA ALA A 128 1.33 -7.81 3.04
C ALA A 128 2.06 -8.92 2.25
N GLU A 129 2.25 -10.09 2.84
CA GLU A 129 2.78 -11.26 2.14
C GLU A 129 1.81 -11.78 1.08
N ALA A 130 0.51 -11.86 1.40
CA ALA A 130 -0.50 -12.32 0.45
C ALA A 130 -0.61 -11.40 -0.77
N ILE A 131 -0.57 -10.08 -0.58
CA ILE A 131 -0.65 -9.13 -1.70
C ILE A 131 0.63 -9.15 -2.54
N ASN A 132 1.80 -9.37 -1.94
CA ASN A 132 3.04 -9.62 -2.66
C ASN A 132 2.91 -10.80 -3.64
N ASN A 133 2.08 -11.80 -3.36
CA ASN A 133 1.87 -12.92 -4.28
C ASN A 133 0.84 -12.64 -5.38
N LYS A 134 0.04 -11.57 -5.24
CA LYS A 134 -1.05 -11.21 -6.16
C LYS A 134 -0.70 -10.08 -7.12
N ILE A 135 0.04 -9.06 -6.67
CA ILE A 135 0.43 -7.93 -7.53
C ILE A 135 1.40 -8.41 -8.62
N LYS A 136 1.03 -8.13 -9.88
CA LYS A 136 1.86 -8.38 -11.07
C LYS A 136 3.12 -7.51 -11.02
N SER A 137 4.27 -8.08 -11.37
CA SER A 137 5.54 -7.36 -11.48
C SER A 137 6.47 -8.14 -12.44
N PRO A 138 7.06 -7.50 -13.48
CA PRO A 138 6.90 -6.09 -13.80
C PRO A 138 5.47 -5.77 -14.28
N LEU A 139 5.07 -4.51 -14.12
CA LEU A 139 3.87 -4.00 -14.79
C LEU A 139 4.11 -3.91 -16.30
N TYR A 140 3.03 -4.02 -17.08
CA TYR A 140 3.05 -3.96 -18.55
C TYR A 140 2.65 -2.57 -19.04
#